data_AF-A0A7S7NS28-F1
#
_entry.id   AF-A0A7S7NS28-F1
#
_cell.length_a   1.000
_cell.length_b   1.000
_cell.length_c   1.000
_cell.angle_alpha   90.00
_cell.angle_beta   90.00
_cell.angle_gamma   90.00
#
_symmetry.space_group_name_H-M   'P 1'
#
loop_
_entity.id
_entity.type
_entity.pdbx_description
1 polymer ?
#
loop_
_entity_poly.entity_id
_entity_poly.type
_entity_poly.pdbx_seq_one_letter_code
_entity_poly.pdbx_strand_id
1 'polypeptide(L)'
;MATAAQINANQANARKSTGPVTIEGKARSSQNARSHGFTAKHLDITPEDRAAFTTLEAALRLDTRPANCIEEEIFHRILTHTWNLRRIESFECLILAETDPLAETDSHGAQLDRYARYRRDLERGLYRAIKELSKLQTERAALAQQHPDVVKAVRENVPLAEVTRLTSNTDELFFYEGYGRPRRALEHLTTGIETNHPDNQDPLADLQPMRVPRNETNPMRDDGLPNLNYKFSAL
;
A
#
# COMPACT_ATOMS: atom_id res chain seq x y z
N MET A 1 26.66 1.71 -19.50
CA MET A 1 27.28 3.02 -19.21
C MET A 1 26.91 3.99 -20.32
N ALA A 2 26.56 5.24 -19.99
CA ALA A 2 26.27 6.26 -20.99
C ALA A 2 27.56 6.68 -21.72
N THR A 3 27.49 6.89 -23.03
CA THR A 3 28.66 7.25 -23.85
C THR A 3 29.07 8.71 -23.60
N ALA A 4 30.32 9.07 -23.87
CA ALA A 4 30.80 10.46 -23.75
C ALA A 4 29.96 11.44 -24.59
N ALA A 5 29.47 11.00 -25.75
CA ALA A 5 28.55 11.76 -26.60
C ALA A 5 27.19 11.99 -25.92
N GLN A 6 26.61 10.98 -25.27
CA GLN A 6 25.38 11.12 -24.50
C GLN A 6 25.55 12.05 -23.29
N ILE A 7 26.69 12.00 -22.60
CA ILE A 7 26.97 12.88 -21.46
C ILE A 7 27.09 14.34 -21.90
N ASN A 8 27.83 14.63 -22.97
CA ASN A 8 27.97 15.99 -23.50
C ASN A 8 26.63 16.55 -24.01
N ALA A 9 25.83 15.72 -24.68
CA ALA A 9 24.49 16.11 -25.11
C ALA A 9 23.56 16.38 -23.92
N ASN A 10 23.58 15.53 -22.89
CA ASN A 10 22.80 15.74 -21.67
C ASN A 10 23.21 17.01 -20.92
N GLN A 11 24.51 17.31 -20.84
CA GLN A 11 25.00 18.56 -20.23
C GLN A 11 24.60 19.80 -21.03
N ALA A 12 24.66 19.75 -22.37
CA ALA A 12 24.21 20.83 -23.23
C ALA A 12 22.69 21.06 -23.13
N ASN A 13 21.91 19.99 -23.05
CA ASN A 13 20.46 20.04 -22.86
C ASN A 13 20.09 20.53 -21.46
N ALA A 14 20.83 20.13 -20.42
CA ALA A 14 20.62 20.60 -19.05
C ALA A 14 20.80 22.12 -18.92
N ARG A 15 21.73 22.72 -19.67
CA ARG A 15 21.90 24.19 -19.72
C ARG A 15 20.72 24.91 -20.38
N LYS A 16 19.93 24.23 -21.20
CA LYS A 16 18.73 24.76 -21.89
C LYS A 16 17.44 24.49 -21.11
N SER A 17 17.42 23.46 -20.27
CA SER A 17 16.26 23.01 -19.48
C SER A 17 16.47 23.25 -17.99
N THR A 18 16.58 24.51 -17.56
CA THR A 18 16.65 24.88 -16.13
C THR A 18 15.28 24.93 -15.45
N GLY A 19 14.22 24.61 -16.18
CA GLY A 19 12.84 24.76 -15.70
C GLY A 19 12.46 26.24 -15.49
N PRO A 20 11.20 26.51 -15.12
CA PRO A 20 10.75 27.88 -14.87
C PRO A 20 11.36 28.42 -13.56
N VAL A 21 12.32 29.34 -13.67
CA VAL A 21 12.98 29.98 -12.51
C VAL A 21 12.25 31.25 -12.06
N THR A 22 11.54 31.92 -12.98
CA THR A 22 10.80 33.16 -12.72
C THR A 22 9.44 32.90 -12.10
N ILE A 23 8.92 33.87 -11.34
CA ILE A 23 7.56 33.81 -10.76
C ILE A 23 6.51 33.61 -11.86
N GLU A 24 6.63 34.33 -12.98
CA GLU A 24 5.74 34.20 -14.14
C GLU A 24 5.85 32.83 -14.82
N GLY A 25 7.07 32.31 -14.97
CA GLY A 25 7.31 30.98 -15.53
C GLY A 25 6.71 29.88 -14.64
N LYS A 26 6.83 30.03 -13.31
CA LYS A 26 6.21 29.12 -12.34
C LYS A 26 4.69 29.24 -12.37
N ALA A 27 4.14 30.45 -12.49
CA ALA A 27 2.70 30.67 -12.62
C ALA A 27 2.16 30.00 -13.89
N ARG A 28 2.82 30.16 -15.03
CA ARG A 28 2.47 29.50 -16.29
C ARG A 28 2.58 27.98 -16.19
N SER A 29 3.66 27.47 -15.60
CA SER A 29 3.82 26.03 -15.36
C SER A 29 2.77 25.45 -14.42
N SER A 30 2.31 26.22 -13.41
CA SER A 30 1.22 25.83 -12.51
C SER A 30 -0.16 25.78 -13.18
N GLN A 31 -0.33 26.46 -14.32
CA GLN A 31 -1.57 26.38 -15.09
C GLN A 31 -1.68 25.06 -15.84
N ASN A 32 -0.58 24.40 -16.21
CA ASN A 32 -0.62 23.09 -16.87
C ASN A 32 -1.38 22.03 -16.04
N ALA A 33 -1.26 22.10 -14.71
CA ALA A 33 -2.00 21.23 -13.80
C ALA A 33 -3.51 21.50 -13.83
N ARG A 34 -3.91 22.75 -14.10
CA ARG A 34 -5.31 23.21 -14.18
C ARG A 34 -5.92 23.02 -15.57
N SER A 35 -5.12 23.05 -16.63
CA SER A 35 -5.60 22.91 -18.01
C SER A 35 -6.11 21.51 -18.34
N HIS A 36 -5.49 20.46 -17.78
CA HIS A 36 -5.88 19.08 -18.05
C HIS A 36 -6.33 18.31 -16.80
N GLY A 37 -6.09 18.84 -15.59
CA GLY A 37 -6.60 18.28 -14.32
C GLY A 37 -5.95 16.96 -13.87
N PHE A 38 -5.36 16.17 -14.77
CA PHE A 38 -4.77 14.85 -14.45
C PHE A 38 -3.51 14.90 -13.58
N THR A 39 -2.88 16.07 -13.46
CA THR A 39 -1.70 16.31 -12.61
C THR A 39 -1.98 17.32 -11.50
N ALA A 40 -3.25 17.70 -11.30
CA ALA A 40 -3.64 18.61 -10.24
C ALA A 40 -3.45 17.98 -8.86
N LYS A 41 -3.04 18.79 -7.88
CA LYS A 41 -2.96 18.38 -6.47
C LYS A 41 -4.33 18.16 -5.83
N HIS A 42 -5.35 18.81 -6.37
CA HIS A 42 -6.74 18.70 -5.94
C HIS A 42 -7.57 18.21 -7.12
N LEU A 43 -8.44 17.23 -6.87
CA LEU A 43 -9.33 16.68 -7.88
C LEU A 43 -10.50 17.66 -8.06
N ASP A 44 -10.53 18.34 -9.20
CA ASP A 44 -11.70 19.15 -9.56
C ASP A 44 -12.81 18.21 -10.05
N ILE A 45 -13.75 17.91 -9.15
CA ILE A 45 -14.92 17.06 -9.41
C ILE A 45 -16.10 17.98 -9.75
N THR A 46 -16.62 17.82 -10.97
CA THR A 46 -17.79 18.57 -11.44
C THR A 46 -19.04 18.17 -10.64
N PRO A 47 -20.07 19.04 -10.57
CA PRO A 47 -21.34 18.69 -9.94
C PRO A 47 -21.96 17.41 -10.52
N GLU A 48 -21.83 17.21 -11.83
CA GLU A 48 -22.38 16.07 -12.57
C GLU A 48 -21.67 14.76 -12.20
N ASP A 49 -20.34 14.82 -12.04
CA ASP A 49 -19.52 13.66 -11.72
C ASP A 49 -19.54 13.30 -10.23
N ARG A 50 -20.02 14.20 -9.36
CA ARG A 50 -19.98 14.04 -7.90
C ARG A 50 -20.62 12.73 -7.43
N ALA A 51 -21.76 12.36 -8.01
CA ALA A 51 -22.44 11.12 -7.65
C ALA A 51 -21.58 9.89 -7.97
N ALA A 52 -21.04 9.83 -9.19
CA ALA A 52 -20.16 8.74 -9.62
C ALA A 52 -18.86 8.67 -8.81
N PHE A 53 -18.29 9.83 -8.47
CA PHE A 53 -17.11 9.92 -7.61
C PHE A 53 -17.39 9.38 -6.21
N THR A 54 -18.49 9.79 -5.57
CA THR A 54 -18.85 9.30 -4.23
C THR A 54 -19.14 7.80 -4.23
N THR A 55 -19.78 7.27 -5.28
CA THR A 55 -19.96 5.82 -5.43
C THR A 55 -18.62 5.10 -5.55
N LEU A 56 -17.69 5.63 -6.34
CA LEU A 56 -16.34 5.05 -6.46
C LEU A 56 -15.59 5.09 -5.13
N GLU A 57 -15.61 6.22 -4.43
CA GLU A 57 -14.97 6.39 -3.14
C GLU A 57 -15.52 5.40 -2.11
N ALA A 58 -16.85 5.26 -2.02
CA ALA A 58 -17.49 4.32 -1.12
C ALA A 58 -17.10 2.87 -1.43
N ALA A 59 -17.09 2.48 -2.71
CA ALA A 59 -16.70 1.14 -3.14
C ALA A 59 -15.23 0.85 -2.79
N LEU A 60 -14.31 1.75 -3.18
CA LEU A 60 -12.88 1.57 -2.86
C LEU A 60 -12.62 1.55 -1.36
N ARG A 61 -13.35 2.36 -0.57
CA ARG A 61 -13.19 2.39 0.88
C ARG A 61 -13.69 1.10 1.53
N LEU A 62 -14.77 0.51 1.00
CA LEU A 62 -15.27 -0.78 1.46
C LEU A 62 -14.26 -1.92 1.24
N ASP A 63 -13.59 -1.90 0.09
CA ASP A 63 -12.60 -2.91 -0.30
C ASP A 63 -11.28 -2.73 0.47
N THR A 64 -10.81 -1.49 0.59
CA THR A 64 -9.49 -1.20 1.14
C THR A 64 -9.47 -1.04 2.65
N ARG A 65 -10.53 -0.52 3.29
CA ARG A 65 -10.63 -0.33 4.75
C ARG A 65 -9.36 0.28 5.39
N PRO A 66 -8.93 1.48 4.96
CA PRO A 66 -7.82 2.17 5.60
C PRO A 66 -8.16 2.45 7.08
N ALA A 67 -7.20 2.22 7.99
CA ALA A 67 -7.45 2.40 9.44
C ALA A 67 -6.57 3.46 10.12
N ASN A 68 -5.47 3.88 9.50
CA ASN A 68 -4.56 4.87 10.05
C ASN A 68 -4.29 6.00 9.04
N CYS A 69 -3.70 7.09 9.49
CA CYS A 69 -3.47 8.28 8.67
C CYS A 69 -2.61 8.01 7.42
N ILE A 70 -1.68 7.06 7.47
CA ILE A 70 -0.81 6.74 6.34
C ILE A 70 -1.56 5.89 5.31
N GLU A 71 -2.32 4.90 5.78
CA GLU A 71 -3.22 4.13 4.92
C GLU A 71 -4.28 5.03 4.27
N GLU A 72 -4.78 6.04 4.97
CA GLU A 72 -5.72 7.04 4.43
C GLU A 72 -5.09 7.88 3.31
N GLU A 73 -3.88 8.36 3.50
CA GLU A 73 -3.15 9.10 2.46
C GLU A 73 -2.92 8.23 1.21
N ILE A 74 -2.56 6.95 1.40
CA ILE A 74 -2.39 6.03 0.27
C ILE A 74 -3.75 5.71 -0.39
N PHE A 75 -4.81 5.56 0.39
CA PHE A 75 -6.17 5.40 -0.12
C PHE A 75 -6.57 6.58 -1.02
N HIS A 76 -6.31 7.82 -0.60
CA HIS A 76 -6.59 9.00 -1.42
C HIS A 76 -5.82 9.01 -2.75
N ARG A 77 -4.59 8.47 -2.76
CA ARG A 77 -3.82 8.29 -4.01
C ARG A 77 -4.45 7.25 -4.93
N ILE A 78 -4.87 6.10 -4.37
CA ILE A 78 -5.61 5.08 -5.13
C ILE A 78 -6.85 5.70 -5.75
N LEU A 79 -7.69 6.37 -4.94
CA LEU A 79 -8.91 7.03 -5.38
C LEU A 79 -8.65 8.04 -6.52
N THR A 80 -7.65 8.91 -6.33
CA THR A 80 -7.27 9.93 -7.32
C THR A 80 -6.81 9.30 -8.64
N HIS A 81 -5.96 8.28 -8.59
CA HIS A 81 -5.46 7.61 -9.79
C HIS A 81 -6.57 6.85 -10.51
N THR A 82 -7.40 6.09 -9.79
CA THR A 82 -8.54 5.36 -10.37
C THR A 82 -9.54 6.30 -11.02
N TRP A 83 -9.88 7.43 -10.38
CA TRP A 83 -10.79 8.41 -10.95
C TRP A 83 -10.25 9.01 -12.26
N ASN A 84 -8.98 9.44 -12.24
CA ASN A 84 -8.36 10.03 -13.42
C ASN A 84 -8.19 9.04 -14.58
N LEU A 85 -7.95 7.76 -14.30
CA LEU A 85 -7.94 6.72 -15.33
C LEU A 85 -9.31 6.57 -16.01
N ARG A 86 -10.39 6.50 -15.24
CA ARG A 86 -11.76 6.44 -15.80
C ARG A 86 -12.10 7.65 -16.66
N ARG A 87 -11.64 8.84 -16.25
CA ARG A 87 -11.80 10.06 -17.04
C ARG A 87 -11.02 9.99 -18.35
N ILE A 88 -9.77 9.53 -18.32
CA ILE A 88 -8.98 9.34 -19.55
C ILE A 88 -9.69 8.37 -20.50
N GLU A 89 -10.16 7.22 -20.01
CA GLU A 89 -10.91 6.25 -20.82
C GLU A 89 -12.16 6.88 -21.44
N SER A 90 -12.91 7.66 -20.66
CA SER A 90 -14.10 8.37 -21.15
C SER A 90 -13.77 9.37 -22.25
N PHE A 91 -12.70 10.16 -22.09
CA PHE A 91 -12.26 11.10 -23.11
C PHE A 91 -11.69 10.41 -24.35
N GLU A 92 -10.95 9.31 -24.20
CA GLU A 92 -10.46 8.49 -25.31
C GLU A 92 -11.65 7.94 -26.12
N CYS A 93 -12.70 7.43 -25.46
CA CYS A 93 -13.92 6.97 -26.13
C CYS A 93 -14.62 8.09 -26.92
N LEU A 94 -14.74 9.30 -26.34
CA LEU A 94 -15.34 10.44 -27.03
C LEU A 94 -14.55 10.85 -28.28
N ILE A 95 -13.23 10.95 -28.16
CA ILE A 95 -12.35 11.28 -29.30
C ILE A 95 -12.46 10.20 -30.39
N LEU A 96 -12.43 8.92 -30.02
CA LEU A 96 -12.53 7.83 -30.98
C LEU A 96 -13.91 7.75 -31.65
N ALA A 97 -14.98 8.15 -30.95
CA ALA A 97 -16.32 8.23 -31.54
C ALA A 97 -16.45 9.36 -32.58
N GLU A 98 -15.71 10.46 -32.40
CA GLU A 98 -15.68 11.59 -33.32
C GLU A 98 -14.66 11.43 -34.46
N THR A 99 -13.73 10.48 -34.32
CA THR A 99 -12.64 10.27 -35.30
C THR A 99 -13.05 9.23 -36.35
N ASP A 100 -13.00 9.60 -37.63
CA ASP A 100 -13.11 8.65 -38.73
C ASP A 100 -11.78 7.87 -38.89
N PRO A 101 -11.77 6.53 -38.69
CA PRO A 101 -10.57 5.71 -38.80
C PRO A 101 -9.92 5.72 -40.21
N LEU A 102 -10.65 6.18 -41.23
CA LEU A 102 -10.19 6.25 -42.61
C LEU A 102 -9.81 7.67 -43.05
N ALA A 103 -9.90 8.66 -42.16
CA ALA A 103 -9.50 10.03 -42.48
C ALA A 103 -7.98 10.10 -42.75
N GLU A 104 -7.60 10.80 -43.82
CA GLU A 104 -6.19 10.97 -44.20
C GLU A 104 -5.39 11.82 -43.20
N THR A 105 -6.07 12.60 -42.35
CA THR A 105 -5.45 13.45 -41.33
C THR A 105 -5.93 13.08 -39.94
N ASP A 106 -4.99 12.66 -39.07
CA ASP A 106 -5.27 12.39 -37.66
C ASP A 106 -5.33 13.71 -36.87
N SER A 107 -6.53 14.28 -36.77
CA SER A 107 -6.78 15.53 -36.04
C SER A 107 -6.57 15.39 -34.52
N HIS A 108 -6.63 14.17 -33.97
CA HIS A 108 -6.64 13.93 -32.52
C HIS A 108 -5.43 13.15 -31.99
N GLY A 109 -4.54 12.67 -32.86
CA GLY A 109 -3.37 11.87 -32.48
C GLY A 109 -2.52 12.49 -31.37
N ALA A 110 -2.27 13.80 -31.42
CA ALA A 110 -1.50 14.48 -30.37
C ALA A 110 -2.20 14.48 -28.99
N GLN A 111 -3.53 14.48 -28.95
CA GLN A 111 -4.31 14.40 -27.72
C GLN A 111 -4.32 12.97 -27.18
N LEU A 112 -4.54 11.98 -28.06
CA LEU A 112 -4.48 10.56 -27.72
C LEU A 112 -3.10 10.15 -27.18
N ASP A 113 -2.01 10.63 -27.80
CA ASP A 113 -0.65 10.43 -27.31
C ASP A 113 -0.43 11.04 -25.92
N ARG A 114 -1.06 12.17 -25.62
CA ARG A 114 -1.00 12.80 -24.29
C ARG A 114 -1.75 11.96 -23.26
N TYR A 115 -2.94 11.48 -23.59
CA TYR A 115 -3.72 10.59 -22.74
C TYR A 115 -3.03 9.25 -22.50
N ALA A 116 -2.42 8.65 -23.52
CA ALA A 116 -1.63 7.42 -23.37
C ALA A 116 -0.44 7.60 -22.40
N ARG A 117 0.21 8.77 -22.41
CA ARG A 117 1.27 9.10 -21.43
C ARG A 117 0.71 9.23 -20.01
N TYR A 118 -0.36 9.99 -19.82
CA TYR A 118 -0.97 10.15 -18.49
C TYR A 118 -1.52 8.83 -17.95
N ARG A 119 -2.17 8.02 -18.79
CA ARG A 119 -2.65 6.68 -18.44
C ARG A 119 -1.52 5.81 -17.92
N ARG A 120 -0.39 5.74 -18.63
CA ARG A 120 0.79 5.00 -18.16
C ARG A 120 1.30 5.47 -16.80
N ASP A 121 1.36 6.78 -16.59
CA ASP A 121 1.85 7.34 -15.33
C ASP A 121 0.88 7.11 -14.17
N LEU A 122 -0.42 7.25 -14.41
CA LEU A 122 -1.49 7.00 -13.44
C LEU A 122 -1.61 5.52 -13.09
N GLU A 123 -1.53 4.61 -14.07
CA GLU A 123 -1.49 3.16 -13.84
C GLU A 123 -0.30 2.79 -12.94
N ARG A 124 0.89 3.29 -13.26
CA ARG A 124 2.09 3.04 -12.43
C ARG A 124 1.92 3.60 -11.02
N GLY A 125 1.33 4.79 -10.89
CA GLY A 125 1.00 5.38 -9.59
C GLY A 125 0.02 4.52 -8.80
N LEU A 126 -1.06 4.05 -9.45
CA LEU A 126 -2.08 3.18 -8.88
C LEU A 126 -1.48 1.86 -8.38
N TYR A 127 -0.71 1.16 -9.22
CA TYR A 127 -0.08 -0.11 -8.83
C TYR A 127 0.86 0.05 -7.64
N ARG A 128 1.62 1.16 -7.58
CA ARG A 128 2.49 1.45 -6.42
C ARG A 128 1.68 1.72 -5.17
N ALA A 129 0.64 2.55 -5.25
CA ALA A 129 -0.21 2.87 -4.11
C ALA A 129 -0.93 1.62 -3.55
N ILE A 130 -1.48 0.76 -4.43
CA ILE A 130 -2.08 -0.51 -4.01
C ILE A 130 -1.04 -1.41 -3.31
N LYS A 131 0.17 -1.52 -3.88
CA LYS A 131 1.24 -2.33 -3.29
C LYS A 131 1.66 -1.80 -1.92
N GLU A 132 1.80 -0.49 -1.77
CA GLU A 132 2.13 0.15 -0.49
C GLU A 132 1.03 -0.06 0.55
N LEU A 133 -0.23 0.10 0.16
CA LEU A 133 -1.36 -0.11 1.07
C LEU A 133 -1.43 -1.57 1.52
N SER A 134 -1.35 -2.51 0.58
CA SER A 134 -1.35 -3.95 0.87
C SER A 134 -0.22 -4.31 1.83
N LYS A 135 0.97 -3.77 1.63
CA LYS A 135 2.11 -3.98 2.53
C LYS A 135 1.84 -3.48 3.95
N LEU A 136 1.36 -2.24 4.12
CA LEU A 136 1.03 -1.69 5.44
C LEU A 136 -0.06 -2.50 6.14
N GLN A 137 -1.04 -2.97 5.39
CA GLN A 137 -2.13 -3.78 5.93
C GLN A 137 -1.67 -5.18 6.33
N THR A 138 -0.77 -5.80 5.58
CA THR A 138 -0.13 -7.05 5.95
C THR A 138 0.74 -6.88 7.19
N GLU A 139 1.51 -5.80 7.27
CA GLU A 139 2.29 -5.44 8.47
C GLU A 139 1.38 -5.28 9.70
N ARG A 140 0.26 -4.58 9.54
CA ARG A 140 -0.75 -4.44 10.60
C ARG A 140 -1.34 -5.78 11.02
N ALA A 141 -1.69 -6.63 10.07
CA ALA A 141 -2.25 -7.96 10.34
C ALA A 141 -1.24 -8.86 11.06
N ALA A 142 0.02 -8.83 10.65
CA ALA A 142 1.11 -9.57 11.30
C ALA A 142 1.33 -9.10 12.75
N LEU A 143 1.34 -7.79 13.00
CA LEU A 143 1.43 -7.24 14.35
C LEU A 143 0.22 -7.65 15.20
N ALA A 144 -0.99 -7.70 14.64
CA ALA A 144 -2.19 -8.11 15.38
C ALA A 144 -2.15 -9.57 15.88
N GLN A 145 -1.33 -10.43 15.27
CA GLN A 145 -1.12 -11.82 15.70
C GLN A 145 -0.08 -11.95 16.82
N GLN A 146 0.71 -10.91 17.09
CA GLN A 146 1.76 -10.92 18.12
C GLN A 146 1.19 -10.59 19.51
N HIS A 147 1.94 -10.96 20.56
CA HIS A 147 1.55 -10.69 21.95
C HIS A 147 1.38 -9.17 22.19
N PRO A 148 0.37 -8.72 22.95
CA PRO A 148 0.05 -7.30 23.15
C PRO A 148 1.23 -6.42 23.59
N ASP A 149 2.12 -6.96 24.43
CA ASP A 149 3.30 -6.25 24.92
C ASP A 149 4.34 -6.01 23.82
N VAL A 150 4.49 -6.96 22.88
CA VAL A 150 5.38 -6.82 21.72
C VAL A 150 4.84 -5.76 20.77
N VAL A 151 3.52 -5.77 20.53
CA VAL A 151 2.86 -4.76 19.69
C VAL A 151 3.00 -3.37 20.30
N LYS A 152 2.85 -3.25 21.62
CA LYS A 152 3.03 -1.98 22.35
C LYS A 152 4.46 -1.48 22.23
N ALA A 153 5.45 -2.34 22.47
CA ALA A 153 6.86 -1.99 22.35
C ALA A 153 7.25 -1.54 20.92
N VAL A 154 6.73 -2.20 19.88
CA VAL A 154 6.98 -1.83 18.47
C VAL A 154 6.35 -0.47 18.14
N ARG A 155 5.12 -0.22 18.58
CA ARG A 155 4.42 1.06 18.34
C ARG A 155 5.07 2.24 19.05
N GLU A 156 5.60 2.03 20.24
CA GLU A 156 6.20 3.09 21.07
C GLU A 156 7.64 3.40 20.65
N ASN A 157 8.40 2.43 20.13
CA ASN A 157 9.86 2.56 19.99
C ASN A 157 10.42 2.39 18.58
N VAL A 158 9.62 1.97 17.58
CA VAL A 158 10.14 1.68 16.23
C VAL A 158 9.65 2.71 15.21
N PRO A 159 10.54 3.48 14.57
CA PRO A 159 10.15 4.35 13.46
C PRO A 159 9.63 3.49 12.29
N LEU A 160 8.64 4.01 11.55
CA LEU A 160 7.93 3.28 10.49
C LEU A 160 8.85 2.55 9.49
N ALA A 161 10.03 3.10 9.21
CA ALA A 161 11.03 2.52 8.32
C ALA A 161 11.58 1.15 8.79
N GLU A 162 11.62 0.89 10.10
CA GLU A 162 12.15 -0.36 10.67
C GLU A 162 11.11 -1.47 10.84
N VAL A 163 9.82 -1.14 10.95
CA VAL A 163 8.72 -2.13 10.99
C VAL A 163 8.72 -3.00 9.73
N THR A 164 9.08 -2.40 8.60
CA THR A 164 9.29 -3.04 7.31
C THR A 164 10.29 -4.20 7.31
N ARG A 165 11.30 -4.18 8.20
CA ARG A 165 12.33 -5.24 8.26
C ARG A 165 11.80 -6.46 9.01
N LEU A 166 10.92 -6.26 9.98
CA LEU A 166 10.26 -7.33 10.74
C LEU A 166 9.32 -8.16 9.86
N THR A 167 8.85 -7.59 8.75
CA THR A 167 7.94 -8.25 7.80
C THR A 167 8.64 -8.81 6.56
N SER A 168 9.97 -8.97 6.61
CA SER A 168 10.73 -9.66 5.54
C SER A 168 10.31 -11.13 5.34
N ASN A 169 9.49 -11.70 6.24
CA ASN A 169 8.77 -12.97 6.07
C ASN A 169 7.33 -12.81 5.57
N THR A 170 7.05 -11.78 4.76
CA THR A 170 5.71 -11.60 4.17
C THR A 170 5.32 -12.73 3.22
N ASP A 171 6.29 -13.44 2.64
CA ASP A 171 6.06 -14.67 1.87
C ASP A 171 5.59 -15.84 2.76
N GLU A 172 5.89 -15.84 4.07
CA GLU A 172 5.44 -16.90 4.97
C GLU A 172 3.99 -16.72 5.46
N LEU A 173 3.48 -15.49 5.44
CA LEU A 173 2.10 -15.19 5.89
C LEU A 173 1.02 -15.71 4.92
N PHE A 174 1.41 -16.11 3.71
CA PHE A 174 0.52 -16.65 2.68
C PHE A 174 0.69 -18.16 2.43
N PHE A 175 1.36 -18.91 3.31
CA PHE A 175 1.32 -20.37 3.24
C PHE A 175 -0.08 -20.88 3.59
N TYR A 176 -0.89 -21.08 2.54
CA TYR A 176 -2.08 -21.90 2.58
C TYR A 176 -1.73 -23.28 3.17
N GLU A 177 -2.49 -23.72 4.17
CA GLU A 177 -2.48 -25.09 4.66
C GLU A 177 -2.83 -26.05 3.51
N GLY A 178 -1.81 -26.60 2.85
CA GLY A 178 -1.99 -27.54 1.76
C GLY A 178 -0.70 -27.74 1.00
N TYR A 179 0.03 -28.80 1.38
CA TYR A 179 1.20 -29.39 0.71
C TYR A 179 2.60 -28.86 1.12
N GLY A 180 3.23 -29.61 2.04
CA GLY A 180 4.66 -29.93 1.99
C GLY A 180 5.62 -29.04 2.81
N ARG A 181 6.29 -29.63 3.80
CA ARG A 181 7.47 -29.01 4.49
C ARG A 181 8.63 -28.81 3.51
N PRO A 182 9.58 -27.90 3.82
CA PRO A 182 10.78 -28.39 4.51
C PRO A 182 11.22 -27.57 5.72
N ARG A 183 11.84 -28.30 6.66
CA ARG A 183 12.63 -27.82 7.79
C ARG A 183 13.85 -27.00 7.32
N ARG A 184 14.08 -25.83 7.92
CA ARG A 184 15.23 -25.54 8.81
C ARG A 184 15.08 -24.12 9.36
N ALA A 185 14.80 -24.06 10.65
CA ALA A 185 14.73 -22.85 11.44
C ALA A 185 16.14 -22.34 11.79
N LEU A 186 16.30 -21.01 11.79
CA LEU A 186 16.94 -20.25 12.87
C LEU A 186 18.23 -20.83 13.49
N GLU A 187 19.38 -20.63 12.84
CA GLU A 187 20.70 -20.84 13.48
C GLU A 187 21.66 -19.64 13.38
N HIS A 188 21.23 -18.45 12.95
CA HIS A 188 22.18 -17.36 12.60
C HIS A 188 21.93 -16.00 13.26
N LEU A 189 21.11 -15.89 14.31
CA LEU A 189 20.85 -14.61 14.99
C LEU A 189 21.25 -14.55 16.46
N THR A 190 22.07 -15.48 16.94
CA THR A 190 22.58 -15.48 18.33
C THR A 190 24.11 -15.50 18.41
N THR A 191 24.79 -14.73 17.57
CA THR A 191 26.22 -14.44 17.77
C THR A 191 26.44 -12.94 17.60
N GLY A 192 26.51 -12.21 18.71
CA GLY A 192 26.94 -10.82 18.68
C GLY A 192 26.30 -9.89 19.71
N ILE A 193 26.22 -10.28 20.98
CA ILE A 193 26.23 -9.31 22.09
C ILE A 193 27.17 -9.86 23.15
N GLU A 194 28.46 -9.56 23.02
CA GLU A 194 29.41 -9.68 24.13
C GLU A 194 29.17 -8.49 25.06
N THR A 195 28.57 -8.74 26.24
CA THR A 195 28.65 -7.79 27.36
C THR A 195 29.62 -8.32 28.40
N ASN A 196 30.81 -7.72 28.43
CA ASN A 196 31.74 -7.80 29.55
C ASN A 196 31.20 -6.97 30.73
N HIS A 197 30.75 -7.59 31.82
CA HIS A 197 31.03 -7.15 33.20
C HIS A 197 30.65 -8.24 34.23
N PRO A 198 31.38 -8.38 35.36
CA PRO A 198 31.30 -9.53 36.27
C PRO A 198 30.27 -9.35 37.39
N ASP A 199 29.95 -10.47 38.04
CA ASP A 199 29.17 -10.61 39.27
C ASP A 199 27.72 -10.12 39.23
N ASN A 200 26.81 -11.05 38.90
CA ASN A 200 25.55 -11.11 39.64
C ASN A 200 25.00 -12.55 39.65
N GLN A 201 24.85 -13.09 40.85
CA GLN A 201 24.28 -14.40 41.12
C GLN A 201 22.82 -14.42 40.69
N ASP A 202 22.43 -15.45 39.93
CA ASP A 202 21.07 -15.63 39.44
C ASP A 202 20.21 -16.30 40.54
N PRO A 203 19.24 -15.61 41.18
CA PRO A 203 18.54 -16.15 42.35
C PRO A 203 17.36 -17.07 41.98
N LEU A 204 17.32 -17.58 40.75
CA LEU A 204 16.19 -18.37 40.20
C LEU A 204 16.59 -19.78 39.71
N ALA A 205 17.81 -20.23 40.02
CA ALA A 205 18.32 -21.54 39.58
C ALA A 205 17.60 -22.78 40.19
N ASP A 206 16.76 -22.60 41.21
CA ASP A 206 16.15 -23.71 41.98
C ASP A 206 14.66 -23.97 41.71
N LEU A 207 14.01 -23.30 40.74
CA LEU A 207 12.62 -23.60 40.40
C LEU A 207 12.52 -24.69 39.33
N GLN A 208 12.36 -25.94 39.77
CA GLN A 208 11.98 -27.04 38.86
C GLN A 208 10.63 -26.75 38.20
N PRO A 209 10.46 -27.04 36.89
CA PRO A 209 9.19 -26.79 36.20
C PRO A 209 8.09 -27.71 36.76
N MET A 210 6.97 -27.12 37.13
CA MET A 210 5.79 -27.84 37.62
C MET A 210 5.30 -28.82 36.54
N ARG A 211 5.42 -30.12 36.80
CA ARG A 211 5.04 -31.18 35.87
C ARG A 211 3.55 -31.48 36.05
N VAL A 212 2.70 -30.98 35.15
CA VAL A 212 1.27 -31.32 35.13
C VAL A 212 1.12 -32.76 34.60
N PRO A 213 0.57 -33.73 35.37
CA PRO A 213 0.41 -35.10 34.90
C PRO A 213 -0.66 -35.18 33.82
N ARG A 214 -0.33 -35.80 32.67
CA ARG A 214 -1.29 -36.14 31.61
C ARG A 214 -2.06 -37.41 31.97
N ASN A 215 -2.91 -37.40 32.99
CA ASN A 215 -4.03 -38.35 33.07
C ASN A 215 -4.96 -38.02 34.24
N GLU A 216 -5.95 -37.15 34.02
CA GLU A 216 -7.17 -37.16 34.81
C GLU A 216 -8.35 -36.94 33.87
N THR A 217 -9.15 -37.98 33.68
CA THR A 217 -10.48 -37.88 33.07
C THR A 217 -11.34 -37.04 34.00
N ASN A 218 -11.48 -35.75 33.67
CA ASN A 218 -12.30 -34.82 34.43
C ASN A 218 -13.78 -35.23 34.27
N PRO A 219 -14.51 -35.56 35.35
CA PRO A 219 -15.92 -35.93 35.23
C PRO A 219 -16.72 -34.74 34.71
N MET A 220 -17.59 -34.99 33.71
CA MET A 220 -18.49 -33.99 33.13
C MET A 220 -19.24 -33.23 34.23
N ARG A 221 -18.89 -31.96 34.43
CA ARG A 221 -19.78 -30.97 35.03
C ARG A 221 -20.62 -30.41 33.89
N ASP A 222 -21.91 -30.73 33.93
CA ASP A 222 -22.94 -30.20 33.02
C ASP A 222 -23.27 -28.76 33.43
N ASP A 223 -22.30 -27.87 33.27
CA ASP A 223 -22.48 -26.44 33.54
C ASP A 223 -23.00 -25.81 32.25
N GLY A 224 -24.32 -25.86 32.09
CA GLY A 224 -25.03 -25.35 30.92
C GLY A 224 -24.58 -23.94 30.50
N LEU A 225 -24.11 -23.83 29.26
CA LEU A 225 -23.78 -22.54 28.64
C LEU A 225 -25.05 -21.66 28.55
N PRO A 226 -24.97 -20.35 28.81
CA PRO A 226 -26.11 -19.46 28.69
C PRO A 226 -26.62 -19.42 27.24
N ASN A 227 -27.93 -19.67 27.09
CA ASN A 227 -28.62 -19.81 25.81
C ASN A 227 -28.58 -18.48 25.02
N LEU A 228 -27.86 -18.45 23.88
CA LEU A 228 -27.87 -17.33 22.94
C LEU A 228 -29.21 -17.35 22.19
N ASN A 229 -30.10 -16.44 22.55
CA ASN A 229 -31.39 -16.20 21.89
C ASN A 229 -31.19 -15.64 20.47
N TYR A 230 -30.80 -16.48 19.51
CA TYR A 230 -30.87 -16.18 18.09
C TYR A 230 -32.06 -16.92 17.47
N LYS A 231 -33.08 -16.16 17.04
CA LYS A 231 -34.15 -16.68 16.19
C LYS A 231 -33.58 -16.98 14.81
N PHE A 232 -33.50 -18.26 14.46
CA PHE A 232 -33.29 -18.71 13.08
C PHE A 232 -34.58 -18.42 12.30
N SER A 233 -34.61 -17.36 11.50
CA SER A 233 -35.67 -17.16 10.51
C SER A 233 -35.32 -17.94 9.25
N ALA A 234 -35.99 -19.08 9.07
CA ALA A 234 -36.10 -19.73 7.78
C ALA A 234 -37.22 -19.05 6.98
N LEU A 235 -36.89 -18.54 5.80
CA LEU A 235 -37.59 -18.67 4.51
C LEU A 235 -36.76 -17.97 3.43
#